data_AF-A0A960TFG1-F1
#
_entry.id   AF-A0A960TFG1-F1
#
_cell.length_a   1.000
_cell.length_b   1.000
_cell.length_c   1.000
_cell.angle_alpha   90.00
_cell.angle_beta   90.00
_cell.angle_gamma   90.00
#
_symmetry.space_group_name_H-M   'P 1'
#
loop_
_entity.id
_entity.type
_entity.pdbx_description
1 polymer ?
#
loop_
_entity_poly.entity_id
_entity_poly.type
_entity_poly.pdbx_seq_one_letter_code
_entity_poly.pdbx_strand_id
1 'polypeptide(L)'
;MKFRTLFIIALILPSFFISAKNFKSQKRKEIFQMVEEMHKSVSESSWENVQFVDSSSFTQFLYQKIFQIEIPRDSYSQYLATKEGNNFRESPRMVDGSHDENSLKNLLEFGDLLFWINTYNGIPIERKPPVSMVMVYLGISRTGEMLMVGWGKKGIGAHEKNGGIDIYKFYPNRLMGCIRDEEDNCVIEGDFLGYGRILSKEELMKKIEKN
;
A
#
# COMPACT_ATOMS: atom_id res chain seq x y z
N MET A 1 -42.17 3.49 39.91
CA MET A 1 -40.97 2.62 39.82
C MET A 1 -41.07 1.72 38.59
N LYS A 2 -40.32 2.01 37.52
CA LYS A 2 -40.02 1.04 36.45
C LYS A 2 -38.57 1.26 36.05
N PHE A 3 -37.70 0.34 36.46
CA PHE A 3 -36.28 0.35 36.11
C PHE A 3 -36.10 -0.06 34.65
N ARG A 4 -35.31 0.74 33.94
CA ARG A 4 -34.80 0.49 32.60
C ARG A 4 -33.76 -0.64 32.65
N THR A 5 -33.88 -1.61 31.75
CA THR A 5 -32.75 -2.48 31.39
C THR A 5 -32.30 -2.07 29.99
N LEU A 6 -31.28 -1.21 29.91
CA LEU A 6 -30.55 -0.97 28.67
C LEU A 6 -29.50 -2.08 28.53
N PHE A 7 -29.62 -2.89 27.49
CA PHE A 7 -28.53 -3.71 26.99
C PHE A 7 -27.47 -2.78 26.38
N ILE A 8 -26.32 -2.63 27.04
CA ILE A 8 -25.14 -2.05 26.42
C ILE A 8 -24.47 -3.18 25.63
N ILE A 9 -24.69 -3.19 24.32
CA ILE A 9 -23.88 -3.98 23.40
C ILE A 9 -22.51 -3.28 23.34
N ALA A 10 -21.53 -3.85 24.04
CA ALA A 10 -20.13 -3.47 23.89
C ALA A 10 -19.68 -3.87 22.48
N LEU A 11 -19.70 -2.91 21.55
CA LEU A 11 -19.02 -3.02 20.26
C LEU A 11 -17.53 -3.19 20.54
N ILE A 12 -17.03 -4.41 20.33
CA ILE A 12 -15.61 -4.72 20.28
C ILE A 12 -15.05 -4.00 19.05
N LEU A 13 -14.58 -2.76 19.24
CA LEU A 13 -13.79 -2.06 18.24
C LEU A 13 -12.47 -2.83 18.08
N PRO A 14 -12.11 -3.31 16.87
CA PRO A 14 -10.80 -3.89 16.66
C PRO A 14 -9.74 -2.83 16.98
N SER A 15 -8.79 -3.20 17.82
CA SER A 15 -7.78 -2.33 18.41
C SER A 15 -6.73 -1.89 17.38
N PHE A 16 -7.12 -1.07 16.41
CA PHE A 16 -6.22 -0.33 15.53
C PHE A 16 -6.06 1.10 16.04
N PHE A 17 -5.60 1.26 17.28
CA PHE A 17 -5.10 2.56 17.74
C PHE A 17 -3.70 2.78 17.15
N ILE A 18 -3.60 3.07 15.85
CA ILE A 18 -2.36 3.58 15.27
C ILE A 18 -2.25 5.06 15.65
N SER A 19 -1.81 5.31 16.88
CA SER A 19 -1.63 6.68 17.37
C SER A 19 -0.53 7.39 16.58
N ALA A 20 -0.91 8.46 15.86
CA ALA A 20 -0.03 9.39 15.15
C ALA A 20 1.10 10.00 16.02
N LYS A 21 1.03 9.82 17.35
CA LYS A 21 1.96 10.40 18.32
C LYS A 21 3.41 9.90 18.24
N ASN A 22 3.74 8.81 17.51
CA ASN A 22 5.12 8.27 17.45
C ASN A 22 5.74 8.15 16.04
N PHE A 23 5.29 8.94 15.05
CA PHE A 23 5.96 8.94 13.76
C PHE A 23 7.21 9.84 13.76
N LYS A 24 8.38 9.26 13.43
CA LYS A 24 9.64 10.00 13.24
C LYS A 24 9.59 11.00 12.08
N SER A 25 8.76 10.75 11.07
CA SER A 25 8.61 11.59 9.88
C SER A 25 7.31 12.39 9.93
N GLN A 26 7.39 13.71 9.74
CA GLN A 26 6.22 14.59 9.61
C GLN A 26 5.32 14.17 8.44
N LYS A 27 5.93 13.79 7.30
CA LYS A 27 5.21 13.25 6.14
C LYS A 27 4.37 12.03 6.50
N ARG A 28 4.87 11.14 7.38
CA ARG A 28 4.09 9.96 7.81
C ARG A 28 2.84 10.38 8.59
N LYS A 29 2.91 11.40 9.45
CA LYS A 29 1.73 11.93 10.16
C LYS A 29 0.70 12.48 9.18
N GLU A 30 1.16 13.24 8.18
CA GLU A 30 0.29 13.82 7.15
C GLU A 30 -0.44 12.73 6.35
N ILE A 31 0.24 11.63 5.99
CA ILE A 31 -0.41 10.51 5.30
C ILE A 31 -1.51 9.88 6.15
N PHE A 32 -1.24 9.61 7.43
CA PHE A 32 -2.23 9.02 8.34
C PHE A 32 -3.44 9.93 8.51
N GLN A 33 -3.20 11.23 8.75
CA GLN A 33 -4.27 12.21 8.88
C GLN A 33 -5.09 12.33 7.59
N MET A 34 -4.44 12.34 6.43
CA MET A 34 -5.11 12.41 5.14
C MET A 34 -6.02 11.20 4.91
N VAL A 35 -5.57 9.98 5.22
CA VAL A 35 -6.41 8.77 5.12
C VAL A 35 -7.58 8.83 6.10
N GLU A 36 -7.35 9.25 7.35
CA GLU A 36 -8.43 9.45 8.32
C GLU A 36 -9.48 10.47 7.86
N GLU A 37 -9.05 11.59 7.28
CA GLU A 37 -9.92 12.63 6.72
C GLU A 37 -10.71 12.12 5.52
N MET A 38 -10.08 11.33 4.64
CA MET A 38 -10.76 10.67 3.52
C MET A 38 -11.90 9.77 4.04
N HIS A 39 -11.65 8.91 5.04
CA HIS A 39 -12.72 8.08 5.60
C HIS A 39 -13.84 8.88 6.25
N LYS A 40 -13.54 10.00 6.94
CA LYS A 40 -14.58 10.89 7.47
C LYS A 40 -15.45 11.47 6.36
N SER A 41 -14.84 12.00 5.30
CA SER A 41 -15.56 12.59 4.17
C SER A 41 -16.41 11.59 3.39
N VAL A 42 -15.99 10.32 3.36
CA VAL A 42 -16.73 9.26 2.68
C VAL A 42 -17.81 8.64 3.58
N SER A 43 -17.68 8.71 4.90
CA SER A 43 -18.82 8.40 5.77
C SER A 43 -19.98 9.39 5.58
N GLU A 44 -19.70 10.57 5.01
CA GLU A 44 -20.67 11.63 4.70
C GLU A 44 -21.13 11.63 3.22
N SER A 45 -20.49 10.89 2.31
CA SER A 45 -20.79 10.86 0.87
C SER A 45 -20.45 9.51 0.23
N SER A 46 -21.20 9.02 -0.78
CA SER A 46 -20.86 7.73 -1.40
C SER A 46 -19.46 7.75 -2.05
N TRP A 47 -18.70 6.62 -1.94
CA TRP A 47 -17.37 6.42 -2.56
C TRP A 47 -17.33 6.75 -4.06
N GLU A 48 -18.49 6.87 -4.71
CA GLU A 48 -18.67 7.27 -6.11
C GLU A 48 -18.14 8.68 -6.42
N ASN A 49 -17.95 9.54 -5.43
CA ASN A 49 -17.42 10.90 -5.61
C ASN A 49 -15.92 11.04 -5.33
N VAL A 50 -15.22 9.97 -4.92
CA VAL A 50 -13.78 10.01 -4.67
C VAL A 50 -13.04 9.77 -5.99
N GLN A 51 -12.28 10.76 -6.45
CA GLN A 51 -11.60 10.78 -7.75
C GLN A 51 -10.51 9.69 -7.94
N PHE A 52 -10.22 8.89 -6.92
CA PHE A 52 -9.20 7.84 -6.96
C PHE A 52 -9.83 6.47 -7.22
N VAL A 53 -9.66 5.98 -8.44
CA VAL A 53 -10.33 4.77 -8.94
C VAL A 53 -9.48 3.50 -8.72
N ASP A 54 -8.17 3.63 -8.48
CA ASP A 54 -7.25 2.50 -8.36
C ASP A 54 -5.99 2.80 -7.52
N SER A 55 -5.19 1.75 -7.25
CA SER A 55 -3.98 1.81 -6.42
C SER A 55 -2.91 2.76 -6.98
N SER A 56 -2.73 2.78 -8.30
CA SER A 56 -1.72 3.61 -8.97
C SER A 56 -2.10 5.09 -9.00
N SER A 57 -3.39 5.42 -9.12
CA SER A 57 -3.93 6.78 -9.04
C SER A 57 -3.67 7.38 -7.67
N PHE A 58 -4.02 6.61 -6.64
CA PHE A 58 -3.85 7.06 -5.27
C PHE A 58 -2.36 7.21 -4.93
N THR A 59 -1.52 6.26 -5.39
CA THR A 59 -0.07 6.36 -5.24
C THR A 59 0.49 7.60 -5.94
N GLN A 60 0.05 7.90 -7.17
CA GLN A 60 0.45 9.11 -7.90
C GLN A 60 0.08 10.38 -7.14
N PHE A 61 -1.17 10.48 -6.68
CA PHE A 61 -1.64 11.61 -5.88
C PHE A 61 -0.84 11.77 -4.59
N LEU A 62 -0.59 10.67 -3.88
CA LEU A 62 0.18 10.67 -2.64
C LEU A 62 1.62 11.17 -2.86
N TYR A 63 2.28 10.70 -3.93
CA TYR A 63 3.62 11.14 -4.29
C TYR A 63 3.66 12.62 -4.64
N GLN A 64 2.71 13.09 -5.43
CA GLN A 64 2.63 14.51 -5.78
C GLN A 64 2.36 15.37 -4.53
N LYS A 65 1.42 14.96 -3.67
CA LYS A 65 0.96 15.76 -2.54
C LYS A 65 1.96 15.80 -1.38
N ILE A 66 2.54 14.66 -1.02
CA ILE A 66 3.37 14.50 0.18
C ILE A 66 4.86 14.52 -0.14
N PHE A 67 5.24 13.91 -1.25
CA PHE A 67 6.63 13.81 -1.66
C PHE A 67 7.03 14.91 -2.64
N GLN A 68 6.08 15.64 -3.23
CA GLN A 68 6.30 16.68 -4.24
C GLN A 68 7.04 16.12 -5.47
N ILE A 69 6.73 14.87 -5.82
CA ILE A 69 7.31 14.14 -6.96
C ILE A 69 6.17 13.74 -7.87
N GLU A 70 6.28 14.13 -9.15
CA GLU A 70 5.39 13.62 -10.18
C GLU A 70 5.88 12.23 -10.63
N ILE A 71 4.97 11.26 -10.61
CA ILE A 71 5.25 9.89 -11.04
C ILE A 71 4.24 9.47 -12.12
N PRO A 72 4.54 8.46 -12.95
CA PRO A 72 3.63 7.97 -13.98
C PRO A 72 2.27 7.53 -13.44
N ARG A 73 1.24 7.54 -14.30
CA ARG A 73 -0.15 7.27 -13.88
C ARG A 73 -0.44 5.81 -13.51
N ASP A 74 0.15 4.85 -14.22
CA ASP A 74 -0.11 3.42 -14.01
C ASP A 74 1.03 2.71 -13.27
N SER A 75 0.71 1.61 -12.59
CA SER A 75 1.64 0.87 -11.72
C SER A 75 2.86 0.32 -12.45
N TYR A 76 2.73 -0.10 -13.71
CA TYR A 76 3.85 -0.60 -14.49
C TYR A 76 4.80 0.53 -14.89
N SER A 77 4.28 1.66 -15.35
CA SER A 77 5.12 2.82 -15.65
C SER A 77 5.82 3.36 -14.40
N GLN A 78 5.17 3.33 -13.23
CA GLN A 78 5.81 3.65 -11.95
C GLN A 78 6.94 2.65 -11.62
N TYR A 79 6.74 1.37 -11.87
CA TYR A 79 7.77 0.34 -11.75
C TYR A 79 8.96 0.62 -12.69
N LEU A 80 8.70 0.92 -13.97
CA LEU A 80 9.76 1.25 -14.93
C LEU A 80 10.56 2.48 -14.49
N ALA A 81 9.91 3.53 -13.98
CA ALA A 81 10.60 4.70 -13.46
C ALA A 81 11.55 4.35 -12.29
N THR A 82 11.21 3.39 -11.42
CA THR A 82 12.13 2.92 -10.38
C THR A 82 13.32 2.14 -10.94
N LYS A 83 13.12 1.38 -12.04
CA LYS A 83 14.19 0.66 -12.75
C LYS A 83 15.14 1.61 -13.46
N GLU A 84 14.62 2.61 -14.16
CA GLU A 84 15.40 3.65 -14.85
C GLU A 84 16.31 4.41 -13.87
N GLY A 85 15.81 4.70 -12.66
CA GLY A 85 16.60 5.31 -11.58
C GLY A 85 17.59 4.36 -10.89
N ASN A 86 17.69 3.10 -11.31
CA ASN A 86 18.44 2.02 -10.65
C ASN A 86 18.11 1.86 -9.14
N ASN A 87 16.87 2.15 -8.78
CA ASN A 87 16.37 2.16 -7.40
C ASN A 87 15.36 1.04 -7.13
N PHE A 88 15.06 0.20 -8.12
CA PHE A 88 14.28 -1.00 -7.92
C PHE A 88 15.14 -2.13 -7.33
N ARG A 89 14.55 -2.89 -6.41
CA ARG A 89 15.10 -4.10 -5.79
C ARG A 89 14.03 -5.18 -5.80
N GLU A 90 14.40 -6.35 -6.28
CA GLU A 90 13.55 -7.54 -6.14
C GLU A 90 13.44 -7.92 -4.68
N SER A 91 12.29 -8.47 -4.31
CA SER A 91 12.08 -8.90 -2.94
C SER A 91 13.05 -10.04 -2.59
N PRO A 92 13.82 -9.95 -1.49
CA PRO A 92 14.71 -11.02 -1.07
C PRO A 92 13.90 -12.29 -0.76
N ARG A 93 14.44 -13.44 -1.15
CA ARG A 93 13.79 -14.75 -1.04
C ARG A 93 14.58 -15.65 -0.09
N MET A 94 13.85 -16.45 0.67
CA MET A 94 14.37 -17.59 1.43
C MET A 94 14.60 -18.78 0.48
N VAL A 95 15.26 -19.82 0.99
CA VAL A 95 15.56 -21.05 0.21
C VAL A 95 14.29 -21.76 -0.28
N ASP A 96 13.18 -21.65 0.47
CA ASP A 96 11.89 -22.24 0.12
C ASP A 96 11.07 -21.39 -0.88
N GLY A 97 11.62 -20.27 -1.36
CA GLY A 97 10.96 -19.36 -2.29
C GLY A 97 10.02 -18.34 -1.64
N SER A 98 9.81 -18.41 -0.31
CA SER A 98 9.09 -17.37 0.42
C SER A 98 9.91 -16.08 0.48
N HIS A 99 9.25 -14.95 0.71
CA HIS A 99 9.91 -13.67 0.94
C HIS A 99 10.55 -13.61 2.32
N ASP A 100 11.81 -13.14 2.38
CA ASP A 100 12.52 -12.89 3.62
C ASP A 100 12.01 -11.59 4.27
N GLU A 101 11.01 -11.74 5.14
CA GLU A 101 10.40 -10.65 5.89
C GLU A 101 11.38 -9.90 6.79
N ASN A 102 12.40 -10.58 7.33
CA ASN A 102 13.37 -9.95 8.22
C ASN A 102 14.33 -9.05 7.44
N SER A 103 14.80 -9.53 6.29
CA SER A 103 15.58 -8.70 5.37
C SER A 103 14.77 -7.50 4.88
N LEU A 104 13.51 -7.70 4.49
CA LEU A 104 12.63 -6.61 4.06
C LEU A 104 12.44 -5.52 5.14
N LYS A 105 12.28 -5.90 6.42
CA LYS A 105 12.17 -4.92 7.53
C LYS A 105 13.39 -4.01 7.65
N ASN A 106 14.57 -4.49 7.28
CA ASN A 106 15.82 -3.74 7.35
C ASN A 106 16.10 -2.93 6.08
N LEU A 107 15.59 -3.37 4.94
CA LEU A 107 15.86 -2.76 3.64
C LEU A 107 14.81 -1.72 3.23
N LEU A 108 13.56 -1.90 3.62
CA LEU A 108 12.47 -1.00 3.25
C LEU A 108 12.52 0.30 4.03
N GLU A 109 12.29 1.39 3.32
CA GLU A 109 12.27 2.73 3.87
C GLU A 109 10.94 3.43 3.59
N PHE A 110 10.54 4.35 4.49
CA PHE A 110 9.31 5.15 4.34
C PHE A 110 9.25 5.85 2.97
N GLY A 111 8.19 5.61 2.21
CA GLY A 111 8.03 6.15 0.86
C GLY A 111 8.68 5.28 -0.23
N ASP A 112 8.95 4.00 0.02
CA ASP A 112 9.18 3.04 -1.07
C ASP A 112 7.87 2.63 -1.71
N LEU A 113 7.86 2.53 -3.04
CA LEU A 113 6.81 1.88 -3.81
C LEU A 113 6.98 0.37 -3.68
N LEU A 114 5.90 -0.30 -3.34
CA LEU A 114 5.79 -1.75 -3.23
C LEU A 114 5.01 -2.25 -4.45
N PHE A 115 5.54 -3.22 -5.21
CA PHE A 115 4.94 -3.70 -6.45
C PHE A 115 4.54 -5.17 -6.36
N TRP A 116 3.38 -5.48 -6.92
CA TRP A 116 2.88 -6.85 -7.08
C TRP A 116 2.51 -7.15 -8.52
N ILE A 117 2.54 -8.43 -8.85
CA ILE A 117 2.15 -8.98 -10.15
C ILE A 117 0.84 -9.78 -10.03
N ASN A 118 0.10 -9.90 -11.13
CA ASN A 118 -1.06 -10.81 -11.26
C ASN A 118 -2.20 -10.59 -10.24
N THR A 119 -2.43 -9.35 -9.80
CA THR A 119 -3.33 -9.03 -8.68
C THR A 119 -4.79 -8.76 -9.09
N TYR A 120 -5.10 -8.74 -10.39
CA TYR A 120 -6.44 -8.43 -10.90
C TYR A 120 -7.03 -9.61 -11.66
N ASN A 121 -8.34 -9.82 -11.44
CA ASN A 121 -9.14 -10.75 -12.24
C ASN A 121 -9.18 -10.27 -13.70
N GLY A 122 -9.08 -11.20 -14.65
CA GLY A 122 -9.20 -10.95 -16.08
C GLY A 122 -8.02 -11.46 -16.89
N ILE A 123 -7.85 -10.90 -18.08
CA ILE A 123 -6.81 -11.31 -19.05
C ILE A 123 -5.41 -11.05 -18.45
N PRO A 124 -4.47 -12.00 -18.57
CA PRO A 124 -3.07 -11.78 -18.21
C PRO A 124 -2.56 -10.49 -18.84
N ILE A 125 -1.99 -9.61 -18.01
CA ILE A 125 -1.43 -8.36 -18.52
C ILE A 125 -0.24 -8.72 -19.41
N GLU A 126 -0.28 -8.34 -20.69
CA GLU A 126 0.80 -8.54 -21.66
C GLU A 126 2.01 -7.61 -21.37
N ARG A 127 2.60 -7.73 -20.18
CA ARG A 127 3.77 -6.98 -19.71
C ARG A 127 4.75 -7.93 -19.02
N LYS A 128 6.04 -7.60 -19.05
CA LYS A 128 7.10 -8.41 -18.44
C LYS A 128 7.95 -7.54 -17.51
N PRO A 129 7.83 -7.69 -16.17
CA PRO A 129 6.85 -8.52 -15.45
C PRO A 129 5.43 -7.93 -15.51
N PRO A 130 4.38 -8.74 -15.26
CA PRO A 130 2.98 -8.29 -15.30
C PRO A 130 2.59 -7.51 -14.04
N VAL A 131 3.26 -6.38 -13.79
CA VAL A 131 2.98 -5.50 -12.64
C VAL A 131 1.56 -4.97 -12.75
N SER A 132 0.80 -5.18 -11.69
CA SER A 132 -0.63 -4.86 -11.65
C SER A 132 -0.99 -3.98 -10.46
N MET A 133 -0.28 -4.05 -9.34
CA MET A 133 -0.57 -3.22 -8.17
C MET A 133 0.67 -2.55 -7.60
N VAL A 134 0.43 -1.38 -7.02
CA VAL A 134 1.44 -0.57 -6.34
C VAL A 134 0.84 0.04 -5.07
N MET A 135 1.60 0.04 -3.98
CA MET A 135 1.27 0.70 -2.71
C MET A 135 2.53 1.39 -2.15
N VAL A 136 2.37 2.23 -1.13
CA VAL A 136 3.48 2.98 -0.53
C VAL A 136 3.80 2.47 0.87
N TYR A 137 5.06 2.11 1.11
CA TYR A 137 5.52 1.65 2.41
C TYR A 137 5.57 2.79 3.44
N LEU A 138 5.03 2.54 4.63
CA LEU A 138 4.95 3.51 5.71
C LEU A 138 5.97 3.26 6.83
N GLY A 139 6.68 2.14 6.80
CA GLY A 139 7.54 1.73 7.92
C GLY A 139 6.86 0.78 8.88
N ILE A 140 7.52 0.56 10.00
CA ILE A 140 7.09 -0.39 11.03
C ILE A 140 6.19 0.32 12.05
N SER A 141 5.15 -0.37 12.52
CA SER A 141 4.27 0.05 13.61
C SER A 141 4.98 -0.09 14.97
N ARG A 142 4.34 0.38 16.05
CA ARG A 142 4.88 0.15 17.42
C ARG A 142 4.89 -1.32 17.82
N THR A 143 4.02 -2.13 17.22
CA THR A 143 3.87 -3.56 17.47
C THR A 143 4.78 -4.41 16.58
N GLY A 144 5.64 -3.80 15.75
CA GLY A 144 6.58 -4.51 14.89
C GLY A 144 6.01 -4.91 13.52
N GLU A 145 4.81 -4.43 13.18
CA GLU A 145 4.12 -4.76 11.93
C GLU A 145 4.55 -3.80 10.82
N MET A 146 4.90 -4.32 9.66
CA MET A 146 5.13 -3.49 8.48
C MET A 146 3.81 -2.90 7.99
N LEU A 147 3.79 -1.60 7.70
CA LEU A 147 2.60 -0.89 7.25
C LEU A 147 2.80 -0.36 5.84
N MET A 148 1.72 -0.34 5.07
CA MET A 148 1.64 0.26 3.76
C MET A 148 0.34 1.04 3.61
N VAL A 149 0.29 1.98 2.68
CA VAL A 149 -0.93 2.71 2.32
C VAL A 149 -1.18 2.55 0.83
N GLY A 150 -2.43 2.41 0.45
CA GLY A 150 -2.81 2.26 -0.94
C GLY A 150 -4.30 2.09 -1.09
N TRP A 151 -4.73 1.84 -2.33
CA TRP A 151 -6.07 1.37 -2.60
C TRP A 151 -6.04 -0.14 -2.86
N GLY A 152 -6.84 -0.92 -2.13
CA GLY A 152 -6.97 -2.37 -2.32
C GLY A 152 -8.41 -2.79 -2.63
N LYS A 153 -8.62 -3.71 -3.58
CA LYS A 153 -9.97 -4.24 -3.93
C LYS A 153 -10.62 -5.03 -2.80
N LYS A 154 -9.81 -5.75 -2.01
CA LYS A 154 -10.23 -6.60 -0.89
C LYS A 154 -9.10 -6.60 0.13
N GLY A 155 -9.43 -6.44 1.40
CA GLY A 155 -8.44 -6.42 2.48
C GLY A 155 -9.03 -5.86 3.77
N ILE A 156 -8.41 -6.21 4.89
CA ILE A 156 -8.69 -5.61 6.19
C ILE A 156 -7.66 -4.51 6.39
N GLY A 157 -8.04 -3.28 6.05
CA GLY A 157 -7.29 -2.08 6.40
C GLY A 157 -7.63 -1.62 7.84
N ALA A 158 -7.02 -0.53 8.27
CA ALA A 158 -7.26 0.04 9.59
C ALA A 158 -8.71 0.53 9.77
N HIS A 159 -9.38 0.92 8.69
CA HIS A 159 -10.73 1.49 8.68
C HIS A 159 -11.72 0.65 7.84
N GLU A 160 -11.28 0.03 6.74
CA GLU A 160 -12.14 -0.70 5.80
C GLU A 160 -11.93 -2.21 5.86
N LYS A 161 -13.05 -2.96 5.92
CA LYS A 161 -13.03 -4.43 5.86
C LYS A 161 -13.21 -5.00 4.46
N ASN A 162 -13.61 -4.16 3.50
CA ASN A 162 -14.02 -4.58 2.15
C ASN A 162 -13.13 -4.00 1.04
N GLY A 163 -11.98 -3.43 1.37
CA GLY A 163 -11.14 -2.69 0.41
C GLY A 163 -11.49 -1.19 0.33
N GLY A 164 -10.67 -0.43 -0.38
CA GLY A 164 -10.71 1.04 -0.41
C GLY A 164 -9.32 1.65 -0.28
N ILE A 165 -9.25 2.97 -0.15
CA ILE A 165 -8.02 3.65 0.30
C ILE A 165 -7.89 3.39 1.78
N ASP A 166 -6.78 2.79 2.23
CA ASP A 166 -6.54 2.59 3.66
C ASP A 166 -5.06 2.33 3.96
N ILE A 167 -4.77 2.18 5.24
CA ILE A 167 -3.51 1.70 5.78
C ILE A 167 -3.64 0.22 6.09
N TYR A 168 -2.82 -0.58 5.44
CA TYR A 168 -2.81 -2.03 5.52
C TYR A 168 -1.55 -2.53 6.22
N LYS A 169 -1.66 -3.69 6.85
CA LYS A 169 -0.48 -4.47 7.21
C LYS A 169 0.14 -5.06 5.96
N PHE A 170 1.43 -4.84 5.78
CA PHE A 170 2.19 -5.40 4.68
C PHE A 170 2.76 -6.76 5.10
N TYR A 171 2.30 -7.81 4.41
CA TYR A 171 2.81 -9.16 4.52
C TYR A 171 3.25 -9.60 3.12
N PRO A 172 4.56 -9.68 2.83
CA PRO A 172 5.04 -9.97 1.47
C PRO A 172 4.65 -11.38 1.02
N ASN A 173 4.54 -12.33 1.95
CA ASN A 173 4.10 -13.71 1.68
C ASN A 173 2.57 -13.88 1.58
N ARG A 174 1.79 -12.83 1.81
CA ARG A 174 0.34 -12.90 1.65
C ARG A 174 0.00 -12.70 0.18
N LEU A 175 -0.71 -13.67 -0.38
CA LEU A 175 -1.29 -13.55 -1.71
C LEU A 175 -2.18 -12.32 -1.80
N MET A 176 -1.96 -11.55 -2.86
CA MET A 176 -2.69 -10.31 -3.08
C MET A 176 -3.43 -10.37 -4.41
N GLY A 177 -4.64 -10.91 -4.36
CA GLY A 177 -5.42 -11.18 -5.57
C GLY A 177 -4.86 -12.36 -6.37
N CYS A 178 -5.47 -12.61 -7.53
CA CYS A 178 -4.96 -13.54 -8.53
C CYS A 178 -5.66 -13.32 -9.87
N ILE A 179 -5.08 -13.88 -10.93
CA ILE A 179 -5.77 -14.04 -12.21
C ILE A 179 -6.74 -15.20 -12.07
N ARG A 180 -7.94 -15.01 -12.62
CA ARG A 180 -9.03 -15.98 -12.54
C ARG A 180 -9.49 -16.41 -13.93
N ASP A 181 -9.91 -17.66 -14.05
CA ASP A 181 -10.55 -18.18 -15.26
C ASP A 181 -12.04 -17.82 -15.35
N GLU A 182 -12.73 -18.31 -16.38
CA GLU A 182 -14.16 -18.08 -16.60
C GLU A 182 -15.06 -18.68 -15.50
N GLU A 183 -14.55 -19.67 -14.76
CA GLU A 183 -15.23 -20.34 -13.64
C GLU A 183 -14.93 -19.67 -12.29
N ASP A 184 -14.25 -18.51 -12.28
CA ASP A 184 -13.81 -17.79 -11.10
C ASP A 184 -12.76 -18.55 -10.24
N ASN A 185 -12.09 -19.56 -10.80
CA ASN A 185 -10.97 -20.24 -10.14
C ASN A 185 -9.69 -19.41 -10.24
N CYS A 186 -8.91 -19.41 -9.16
CA CYS A 186 -7.63 -18.72 -9.08
C CYS A 186 -6.55 -19.54 -9.82
N VAL A 187 -6.13 -19.08 -11.01
CA VAL A 187 -5.22 -19.84 -11.89
C VAL A 187 -3.77 -19.36 -11.81
N ILE A 188 -3.54 -18.08 -11.51
CA ILE A 188 -2.19 -17.52 -11.30
C ILE A 188 -2.24 -16.61 -10.09
N GLU A 189 -1.57 -17.01 -9.02
CA GLU A 189 -1.52 -16.26 -7.77
C GLU A 189 -0.80 -14.92 -7.95
N GLY A 190 -1.33 -13.89 -7.28
CA GLY A 190 -0.67 -12.61 -7.18
C GLY A 190 0.49 -12.69 -6.19
N ASP A 191 1.65 -12.16 -6.58
CA ASP A 191 2.88 -12.27 -5.80
C ASP A 191 3.58 -10.91 -5.64
N PHE A 192 4.31 -10.74 -4.53
CA PHE A 192 5.07 -9.53 -4.28
C PHE A 192 6.36 -9.55 -5.12
N LEU A 193 6.51 -8.58 -6.00
CA LEU A 193 7.65 -8.52 -6.92
C LEU A 193 8.88 -7.92 -6.24
N GLY A 194 8.68 -6.83 -5.50
CA GLY A 194 9.76 -6.05 -4.94
C GLY A 194 9.37 -4.60 -4.72
N TYR A 195 10.37 -3.76 -4.51
CA TYR A 195 10.18 -2.39 -4.09
C TYR A 195 11.16 -1.44 -4.77
N GLY A 196 10.85 -0.16 -4.77
CA GLY A 196 11.79 0.85 -5.24
C GLY A 196 11.34 2.27 -4.93
N ARG A 197 12.25 3.22 -5.09
CA ARG A 197 11.97 4.64 -4.86
C ARG A 197 12.21 5.47 -6.12
N ILE A 198 11.20 6.25 -6.47
CA ILE A 198 11.38 7.36 -7.39
C ILE A 198 11.89 8.53 -6.55
N LEU A 199 13.11 8.97 -6.85
CA LEU A 199 13.77 10.05 -6.14
C LEU A 199 13.43 11.38 -6.80
N SER A 200 13.27 12.43 -5.99
CA SER A 200 13.22 13.79 -6.50
C SER A 200 14.54 14.16 -7.18
N LYS A 201 14.50 15.20 -8.03
CA LYS A 201 15.72 15.74 -8.67
C LYS A 201 16.78 16.11 -7.63
N GLU A 202 16.38 16.70 -6.51
CA GLU A 202 17.29 17.07 -5.42
C GLU A 202 17.96 15.84 -4.79
N GLU A 203 17.19 14.77 -4.52
CA GLU A 203 17.72 13.52 -3.97
C GLU A 203 18.65 12.80 -4.94
N LEU A 204 18.33 12.83 -6.24
CA LEU A 204 19.21 12.31 -7.29
C LEU A 204 20.55 13.05 -7.31
N MET A 205 20.54 14.39 -7.26
CA MET A 205 21.77 15.19 -7.23
C MET A 205 22.61 14.87 -6.00
N LYS A 206 22.01 14.80 -4.81
CA LYS A 206 22.72 14.41 -3.57
C LYS A 206 23.31 13.01 -3.64
N LYS A 207 22.67 12.08 -4.35
CA LYS A 207 23.16 10.71 -4.53
C LYS A 207 24.36 10.67 -5.48
N ILE A 208 24.38 11.50 -6.51
CA ILE A 208 25.50 11.64 -7.43
C ILE A 208 26.71 12.24 -6.70
N GLU A 209 26.51 13.29 -5.90
CA GLU A 209 27.60 13.97 -5.16
C GLU A 209 28.28 13.09 -4.09
N LYS A 210 27.64 12.01 -3.65
CA LYS A 210 28.17 11.09 -2.64
C LYS A 210 28.96 9.90 -3.21
N ASN A 211 28.92 9.70 -4.53
CA ASN A 211 29.64 8.65 -5.24
C ASN A 211 30.81 9.23 -6.01
#